data_AF-A0A2M7A9L0-F1
#
_entry.id   AF-A0A2M7A9L0-F1
#
_cell.length_a   1.000
_cell.length_b   1.000
_cell.length_c   1.000
_cell.angle_alpha   90.00
_cell.angle_beta   90.00
_cell.angle_gamma   90.00
#
_symmetry.space_group_name_H-M   'P 1'
#
loop_
_entity.id
_entity.type
_entity.pdbx_description
1 polymer ?
#
loop_
_entity_poly.entity_id
_entity_poly.type
_entity_poly.pdbx_seq_one_letter_code
_entity_poly.pdbx_strand_id
1 'polypeptide(L)'
;EQELDEIATSEEYSVIQIEGKRKVKRKSLLYNLDAIISVGYRVNSIRGTQFRIWANKVLKEYLLKGYAINQRIETLENKVYSLEKKSSEFDFHIKTSLPPHEGIFFDGQIYDAYEKVSSFIKEAKLSIILIANYINETVLTLLSKRKTGVKTTIYTQ
;
A
#
# COMPACT_ATOMS: atom_id res chain seq x y z
N GLU A 1 -43.44 -23.27 1.40
CA GLU A 1 -42.04 -23.32 0.94
C GLU A 1 -41.81 -22.24 -0.11
N GLN A 2 -41.23 -21.11 0.31
CA GLN A 2 -40.87 -19.95 -0.52
C GLN A 2 -39.39 -19.67 -0.24
N GLU A 3 -38.49 -20.55 -0.70
CA GLU A 3 -37.08 -20.45 -0.30
C GLU A 3 -36.29 -19.39 -1.09
N LEU A 4 -36.71 -19.01 -2.30
CA LEU A 4 -36.02 -18.00 -3.12
C LEU A 4 -37.03 -17.17 -3.93
N ASP A 5 -36.83 -15.86 -3.94
CA ASP A 5 -37.67 -14.89 -4.65
C ASP A 5 -37.23 -14.81 -6.13
N GLU A 6 -38.16 -15.04 -7.08
CA GLU A 6 -37.86 -15.25 -8.51
C GLU A 6 -37.19 -14.01 -9.15
N ILE A 7 -37.53 -12.82 -8.65
CA ILE A 7 -37.05 -11.51 -9.13
C ILE A 7 -35.59 -11.25 -8.72
N ALA A 8 -35.13 -11.76 -7.57
CA ALA A 8 -33.75 -11.57 -7.09
C ALA A 8 -32.75 -12.58 -7.66
N THR A 9 -33.28 -13.56 -8.39
CA THR A 9 -32.61 -14.83 -8.65
C THR A 9 -32.43 -15.10 -10.14
N SER A 10 -33.10 -14.32 -10.99
CA SER A 10 -33.07 -14.50 -12.44
C SER A 10 -32.89 -13.19 -13.21
N GLU A 11 -32.06 -13.22 -14.25
CA GLU A 11 -31.88 -12.11 -15.20
C GLU A 11 -32.27 -12.58 -16.61
N GLU A 12 -33.09 -11.81 -17.34
CA GLU A 12 -33.48 -12.17 -18.72
C GLU A 12 -32.32 -11.93 -19.69
N TYR A 13 -31.72 -13.01 -20.22
CA TYR A 13 -30.69 -12.95 -21.26
C TYR A 13 -31.26 -13.40 -22.61
N SER A 14 -30.84 -12.74 -23.69
CA SER A 14 -31.22 -13.13 -25.06
C SER A 14 -30.19 -14.07 -25.66
N VAL A 15 -30.57 -15.32 -25.90
CA VAL A 15 -29.72 -16.29 -26.60
C VAL A 15 -30.24 -16.49 -28.02
N ILE A 16 -29.33 -16.39 -29.00
CA ILE A 16 -29.63 -16.68 -30.40
C ILE A 16 -29.19 -18.11 -30.67
N GLN A 17 -30.14 -18.97 -31.03
CA GLN A 17 -29.88 -20.35 -31.40
C GLN A 17 -30.25 -20.57 -32.88
N ILE A 18 -29.44 -21.34 -33.59
CA ILE A 18 -29.73 -21.75 -34.96
C ILE A 18 -30.41 -23.12 -34.87
N GLU A 19 -31.69 -23.18 -35.24
CA GLU A 19 -32.48 -24.40 -35.33
C GLU A 19 -32.77 -24.68 -36.82
N GLY A 20 -32.04 -25.62 -37.42
CA GLY A 20 -32.11 -25.89 -38.86
C GLY A 20 -31.63 -24.70 -39.70
N LYS A 21 -32.52 -24.12 -40.53
CA LYS A 21 -32.23 -22.94 -41.36
C LYS A 21 -32.62 -21.60 -40.70
N ARG A 22 -33.21 -21.61 -39.50
CA ARG A 22 -33.76 -20.40 -38.86
C ARG A 22 -32.91 -19.96 -37.68
N LYS A 23 -32.63 -18.65 -37.59
CA LYS A 23 -32.11 -18.02 -36.36
C LYS A 23 -33.29 -17.66 -35.47
N VAL A 24 -33.38 -18.31 -34.32
CA VAL A 24 -34.44 -18.09 -33.34
C VAL A 24 -33.83 -17.39 -32.13
N LYS A 25 -34.38 -16.24 -31.76
CA LYS A 25 -34.00 -15.51 -30.54
C LYS A 25 -34.97 -15.91 -29.43
N ARG A 26 -34.47 -16.53 -28.37
CA ARG A 26 -35.27 -16.84 -27.18
C ARG A 26 -34.80 -15.98 -26.01
N LYS A 27 -35.76 -15.56 -25.19
CA LYS A 27 -35.48 -15.06 -23.85
C LYS A 27 -35.22 -16.28 -22.96
N SER A 28 -34.06 -16.32 -22.34
CA SER A 28 -33.68 -17.35 -21.37
C SER A 28 -33.43 -16.69 -20.04
N LEU A 29 -33.95 -17.26 -18.96
CA LEU A 29 -33.68 -16.81 -17.61
C LEU A 29 -32.29 -17.33 -17.19
N LEU A 30 -31.43 -16.41 -16.75
CA LEU A 30 -30.12 -16.70 -16.19
C LEU A 30 -30.28 -16.73 -14.66
N TYR A 31 -30.14 -17.89 -14.04
CA TYR A 31 -30.36 -18.04 -12.60
C TYR A 31 -29.07 -17.85 -11.79
N ASN A 32 -29.18 -17.32 -10.58
CA ASN A 32 -28.06 -17.26 -9.64
C ASN A 32 -27.63 -18.66 -9.17
N LEU A 33 -26.43 -18.77 -8.61
CA LEU A 33 -25.85 -20.05 -8.22
C LEU A 33 -26.76 -20.82 -7.24
N ASP A 34 -27.37 -20.13 -6.28
CA ASP A 34 -28.21 -20.73 -5.24
C ASP A 34 -29.48 -21.36 -5.82
N ALA A 35 -30.13 -20.73 -6.80
CA ALA A 35 -31.28 -21.33 -7.48
C ALA A 35 -30.92 -22.50 -8.37
N ILE A 36 -29.82 -22.43 -9.11
CA ILE A 36 -29.41 -23.56 -9.96
C ILE A 36 -29.06 -24.77 -9.07
N ILE A 37 -28.38 -24.55 -7.94
CA ILE A 37 -28.10 -25.59 -6.95
C ILE A 37 -29.42 -26.14 -6.36
N SER A 38 -30.34 -25.27 -5.93
CA SER A 38 -31.61 -25.66 -5.30
C SER A 38 -32.49 -26.53 -6.22
N VAL A 39 -32.60 -26.15 -7.50
CA VAL A 39 -33.33 -26.95 -8.50
C VAL A 39 -32.57 -28.26 -8.80
N GLY A 40 -31.25 -28.21 -8.92
CA GLY A 40 -30.41 -29.40 -9.15
C GLY A 40 -30.54 -30.46 -8.04
N TYR A 41 -30.77 -30.04 -6.79
CA TYR A 41 -31.01 -30.94 -5.66
C TYR A 41 -32.43 -31.49 -5.57
N ARG A 42 -33.46 -30.71 -5.97
CA ARG A 42 -34.87 -31.13 -5.94
C ARG A 42 -35.30 -31.97 -7.15
N VAL A 43 -34.59 -31.89 -8.29
CA VAL A 43 -35.00 -32.57 -9.53
C VAL A 43 -34.37 -33.96 -9.66
N ASN A 44 -35.20 -35.00 -9.57
CA ASN A 44 -34.79 -36.40 -9.70
C ASN A 44 -34.69 -36.85 -11.17
N SER A 45 -33.84 -36.18 -11.97
CA SER A 45 -33.62 -36.49 -13.39
C SER A 45 -32.16 -36.82 -13.70
N ILE A 46 -31.93 -37.53 -14.81
CA ILE A 46 -30.58 -37.84 -15.32
C ILE A 46 -29.80 -36.54 -15.56
N ARG A 47 -30.46 -35.50 -16.10
CA ARG A 47 -29.86 -34.17 -16.31
C ARG A 47 -29.52 -33.48 -14.99
N GLY A 48 -30.39 -33.57 -13.97
CA GLY A 48 -30.12 -33.06 -12.62
C GLY A 48 -28.91 -33.75 -11.98
N THR A 49 -28.75 -35.05 -12.21
CA THR A 49 -27.58 -35.81 -11.77
C THR A 49 -26.29 -35.34 -12.46
N GLN A 50 -26.30 -35.17 -13.78
CA GLN A 50 -25.16 -34.60 -14.51
C GLN A 50 -24.81 -33.19 -14.05
N PHE A 51 -25.83 -32.34 -13.82
CA PHE A 51 -25.64 -31.00 -13.30
C PHE A 51 -24.97 -31.01 -11.91
N ARG A 52 -25.44 -31.85 -10.97
CA ARG A 52 -24.81 -31.98 -9.64
C ARG A 52 -23.36 -32.44 -9.71
N ILE A 53 -23.04 -33.37 -10.61
CA ILE A 53 -21.66 -33.83 -10.83
C ILE A 53 -20.80 -32.67 -11.33
N TRP A 54 -21.30 -31.91 -12.31
CA TRP A 54 -20.61 -30.75 -12.85
C TRP A 54 -20.43 -29.65 -11.80
N ALA A 55 -21.49 -29.26 -11.09
CA ALA A 55 -21.46 -28.23 -10.07
C ALA A 55 -20.49 -28.58 -8.93
N ASN A 56 -20.52 -29.83 -8.43
CA ASN A 56 -19.57 -30.28 -7.42
C ASN A 56 -18.12 -30.23 -7.91
N LYS A 57 -17.86 -30.62 -9.16
CA LYS A 57 -16.53 -30.53 -9.75
C LYS A 57 -16.03 -29.08 -9.78
N VAL A 58 -16.87 -28.16 -10.25
CA VAL A 58 -16.54 -26.73 -10.34
C VAL A 58 -16.30 -26.15 -8.96
N LEU A 59 -17.20 -26.39 -7.99
CA LEU A 59 -17.06 -25.92 -6.61
C LEU A 59 -15.76 -26.44 -5.97
N LYS A 60 -15.46 -27.74 -6.13
CA LYS A 60 -14.23 -28.34 -5.61
C LYS A 60 -12.98 -27.70 -6.23
N GLU A 61 -13.00 -27.43 -7.53
CA GLU A 61 -11.89 -26.77 -8.23
C GLU A 61 -11.66 -25.35 -7.72
N TYR A 62 -12.73 -24.56 -7.56
CA TYR A 62 -12.64 -23.21 -7.00
C TYR A 62 -12.19 -23.20 -5.53
N LEU A 63 -12.64 -24.16 -4.71
CA LEU A 63 -12.17 -24.30 -3.32
C LEU A 63 -10.68 -24.59 -3.26
N LEU A 64 -10.18 -25.52 -4.08
CA LEU A 64 -8.75 -25.86 -4.12
C LEU A 64 -7.90 -24.69 -4.63
N LYS A 65 -8.33 -24.04 -5.72
CA LYS A 65 -7.64 -22.85 -6.25
C LYS A 65 -7.67 -21.69 -5.25
N GLY A 66 -8.83 -21.43 -4.64
CA GLY A 66 -9.02 -20.40 -3.63
C GLY A 66 -8.11 -20.62 -2.43
N TYR A 67 -8.04 -21.85 -1.93
CA TYR A 67 -7.12 -22.21 -0.83
C TYR A 67 -5.65 -21.98 -1.19
N ALA A 68 -5.21 -22.43 -2.37
CA ALA A 68 -3.82 -22.25 -2.81
C ALA A 68 -3.46 -20.77 -3.01
N ILE A 69 -4.39 -19.96 -3.55
CA ILE A 69 -4.20 -18.51 -3.68
C ILE A 69 -4.12 -17.85 -2.30
N ASN A 70 -5.01 -18.22 -1.38
CA ASN A 70 -5.05 -17.64 -0.05
C ASN A 70 -3.77 -17.92 0.74
N GLN A 71 -3.27 -19.17 0.70
CA GLN A 71 -1.98 -19.52 1.28
C GLN A 71 -0.84 -18.69 0.67
N ARG A 72 -0.84 -18.51 -0.66
CA ARG A 72 0.19 -17.70 -1.32
C ARG A 72 0.13 -16.24 -0.88
N ILE A 73 -1.06 -15.66 -0.74
CA ILE A 73 -1.24 -14.29 -0.25
C ILE A 73 -0.70 -14.17 1.18
N GLU A 74 -1.09 -15.07 2.07
CA GLU A 74 -0.62 -15.08 3.46
C GLU A 74 0.92 -15.16 3.54
N THR A 75 1.56 -15.99 2.71
CA THR A 75 3.04 -16.05 2.67
C THR A 75 3.68 -14.77 2.13
N LEU A 76 3.01 -14.06 1.22
CA LEU A 76 3.51 -12.79 0.68
C LEU A 76 3.37 -11.66 1.70
N GLU A 77 2.23 -11.57 2.39
CA GLU A 77 2.00 -10.61 3.47
C GLU A 77 3.05 -10.77 4.58
N ASN A 78 3.31 -12.01 5.01
CA ASN A 78 4.35 -12.29 6.00
C ASN A 78 5.75 -11.88 5.52
N LYS A 79 6.07 -12.09 4.23
CA LYS A 79 7.35 -11.64 3.65
C LYS A 79 7.45 -10.12 3.64
N VAL A 80 6.41 -9.41 3.21
CA VAL A 80 6.36 -7.94 3.20
C VAL A 80 6.55 -7.41 4.61
N TYR A 81 5.82 -7.94 5.60
CA TYR A 81 5.99 -7.57 7.01
C TYR A 81 7.42 -7.77 7.51
N SER A 82 8.05 -8.89 7.16
CA SER A 82 9.45 -9.16 7.55
C SER A 82 10.45 -8.21 6.90
N LEU A 83 10.17 -7.76 5.66
CA LEU A 83 11.00 -6.80 4.94
C LEU A 83 10.85 -5.40 5.53
N GLU A 84 9.62 -4.97 5.85
CA GLU A 84 9.36 -3.69 6.51
C GLU A 84 10.06 -3.61 7.88
N LYS A 85 10.03 -4.71 8.65
CA LYS A 85 10.76 -4.80 9.91
C LYS A 85 12.27 -4.66 9.71
N LYS A 86 12.85 -5.38 8.75
CA LYS A 86 14.28 -5.29 8.42
C LYS A 86 14.66 -3.90 7.91
N SER A 87 13.82 -3.26 7.11
CA SER A 87 14.04 -1.90 6.62
C SER A 87 14.07 -0.91 7.78
N SER A 88 13.12 -1.02 8.71
CA SER A 88 13.08 -0.17 9.91
C SER A 88 14.30 -0.36 10.80
N GLU A 89 14.76 -1.61 10.96
CA GLU A 89 15.98 -1.94 11.71
C GLU A 89 17.24 -1.43 11.01
N PHE A 90 17.27 -1.48 9.67
CA PHE A 90 18.34 -0.90 8.86
C PHE A 90 18.37 0.62 8.99
N ASP A 91 17.23 1.30 8.90
CA ASP A 91 17.12 2.74 9.08
C ASP A 91 17.61 3.17 10.48
N PHE A 92 17.27 2.38 11.51
CA PHE A 92 17.80 2.56 12.85
C PHE A 92 19.32 2.39 12.88
N HIS A 93 19.85 1.31 12.30
CA HIS A 93 21.29 1.08 12.22
C HIS A 93 22.03 2.20 11.48
N ILE A 94 21.50 2.72 10.37
CA ILE A 94 22.06 3.85 9.64
C ILE A 94 22.08 5.10 10.51
N LYS A 95 20.99 5.40 11.23
CA LYS A 95 20.93 6.51 12.19
C LYS A 95 21.93 6.38 13.34
N THR A 96 22.25 5.16 13.78
CA THR A 96 23.23 4.92 14.85
C THR A 96 24.67 4.76 14.37
N SER A 97 24.89 4.43 13.09
CA SER A 97 26.22 4.24 12.48
C SER A 97 26.72 5.48 11.76
N LEU A 98 25.84 6.43 11.41
CA LEU A 98 26.27 7.83 11.32
C LEU A 98 26.63 8.29 12.74
N PRO A 99 27.85 8.82 12.96
CA PRO A 99 28.19 9.40 14.25
C PRO A 99 27.14 10.46 14.63
N PRO A 100 26.69 10.55 15.89
CA PRO A 100 25.57 11.42 16.29
C PRO A 100 25.77 12.95 16.07
N HIS A 101 26.80 13.42 15.36
CA HIS A 101 27.14 14.84 15.29
C HIS A 101 27.84 15.28 13.99
N GLU A 102 27.47 14.78 12.82
CA GLU A 102 28.03 15.34 11.56
C GLU A 102 27.38 16.67 11.12
N GLY A 103 26.39 17.19 11.84
CA GLY A 103 25.76 18.47 11.48
C GLY A 103 25.00 18.41 10.16
N ILE A 104 24.55 17.21 9.76
CA ILE A 104 23.67 16.99 8.61
C ILE A 104 22.24 17.12 9.13
N PHE A 105 21.49 18.07 8.58
CA PHE A 105 20.11 18.36 8.94
C PHE A 105 19.21 18.18 7.70
N PHE A 106 18.03 17.60 7.89
CA PHE A 106 17.03 17.43 6.82
C PHE A 106 16.11 18.65 6.72
N ASP A 107 15.42 18.81 5.58
CA ASP A 107 14.43 19.86 5.37
C ASP A 107 13.38 19.84 6.48
N GLY A 108 13.19 20.98 7.15
CA GLY A 108 12.29 21.13 8.30
C GLY A 108 12.98 21.06 9.67
N GLN A 109 14.23 20.59 9.78
CA GLN A 109 15.00 20.56 11.03
C GLN A 109 15.73 21.89 11.34
N ILE A 110 15.03 23.01 11.10
CA ILE A 110 15.62 24.36 11.19
C ILE A 110 16.04 24.69 12.63
N TYR A 111 15.23 24.29 13.61
CA TYR A 111 15.49 24.57 15.02
C TYR A 111 16.72 23.82 15.54
N ASP A 112 16.85 22.52 15.22
CA ASP A 112 17.99 21.70 15.64
C ASP A 112 19.29 22.18 15.01
N ALA A 113 19.25 22.57 13.73
CA ALA A 113 20.36 23.18 13.03
C ALA A 113 20.79 24.50 13.70
N TYR A 114 19.81 25.34 14.03
CA TYR A 114 20.06 26.63 14.68
C TYR A 114 20.67 26.48 16.07
N GLU A 115 20.16 25.58 16.91
CA GLU A 115 20.69 25.29 18.25
C GLU A 115 22.16 24.85 18.15
N LYS A 116 22.49 23.95 17.20
CA LYS A 116 23.85 23.45 17.01
C LYS A 116 24.82 24.53 16.50
N VAL A 117 24.42 25.31 15.50
CA VAL A 117 25.26 26.42 15.01
C VAL A 117 25.47 27.49 16.09
N SER A 118 24.42 27.78 16.86
CA SER A 118 24.47 28.69 18.02
C SER A 118 25.46 28.19 19.09
N SER A 119 25.52 26.88 19.36
CA SER A 119 26.51 26.33 20.31
C SER A 119 27.93 26.52 19.81
N PHE A 120 28.21 26.25 18.53
CA PHE A 120 29.54 26.45 17.94
C PHE A 120 30.01 27.90 18.01
N ILE A 121 29.13 28.85 17.73
CA ILE A 121 29.44 30.29 17.80
C ILE A 121 29.76 30.72 19.22
N LYS A 122 29.02 30.21 20.22
CA LYS A 122 29.27 30.48 21.64
C LYS A 122 30.55 29.83 22.15
N GLU A 123 30.93 28.69 21.61
CA GLU A 123 32.13 27.94 22.01
C GLU A 123 33.42 28.46 21.38
N ALA A 124 33.34 29.12 20.23
CA ALA A 124 34.49 29.67 19.52
C ALA A 124 35.35 30.58 20.42
N LYS A 125 36.67 30.38 20.38
CA LYS A 125 37.64 31.12 21.22
C LYS A 125 38.51 32.11 20.46
N LEU A 126 38.74 31.90 19.17
CA LEU A 126 39.73 32.64 18.38
C LEU A 126 39.08 33.40 17.22
N SER A 127 38.48 32.68 16.27
CA SER A 127 37.83 33.30 15.13
C SER A 127 36.71 32.44 14.55
N ILE A 128 35.80 33.10 13.83
CA ILE A 128 34.70 32.50 13.09
C ILE A 128 34.81 33.00 11.65
N ILE A 129 34.83 32.08 10.69
CA ILE A 129 34.83 32.41 9.26
C ILE A 129 33.52 31.89 8.67
N LEU A 130 32.68 32.79 8.19
CA LEU A 130 31.44 32.46 7.49
C LEU A 130 31.65 32.63 5.98
N ILE A 131 31.35 31.57 5.22
CA ILE A 131 31.33 31.60 3.76
C ILE A 131 29.92 31.26 3.34
N ALA A 132 29.20 32.22 2.73
CA ALA A 132 27.81 32.04 2.35
C ALA A 132 27.48 32.85 1.10
N ASN A 133 26.54 32.39 0.28
CA ASN A 133 26.10 33.12 -0.92
C ASN A 133 25.17 34.30 -0.60
N TYR A 134 24.57 34.32 0.60
CA TYR A 134 23.68 35.39 1.04
C TYR A 134 23.68 35.50 2.56
N ILE A 135 23.48 36.72 3.06
CA ILE A 135 23.49 37.03 4.49
C ILE A 135 22.33 37.96 4.81
N ASN A 136 21.59 37.62 5.85
CA ASN A 136 20.47 38.39 6.34
C ASN A 136 20.65 38.74 7.83
N GLU A 137 19.69 39.49 8.37
CA GLU A 137 19.69 39.91 9.78
C GLU A 137 19.73 38.72 10.76
N THR A 138 19.08 37.60 10.42
CA THR A 138 19.09 36.39 11.26
C THR A 138 20.49 35.81 11.42
N VAL A 139 21.28 35.77 10.33
CA VAL A 139 22.68 35.31 10.36
C VAL A 139 23.55 36.24 11.20
N LEU A 140 23.37 37.56 11.07
CA LEU A 140 24.09 38.55 11.87
C LEU A 140 23.72 38.45 13.37
N THR A 141 22.43 38.26 13.67
CA THR A 141 21.92 38.03 15.03
C THR A 141 22.46 36.74 15.63
N LEU A 142 22.71 35.72 14.81
CA LEU A 142 23.32 34.48 15.26
C LEU A 142 24.81 34.68 15.58
N LEU A 143 25.55 35.39 14.73
CA LEU A 143 26.97 35.73 14.93
C LEU A 143 27.23 36.73 16.08
N SER A 144 26.21 37.47 16.52
CA SER A 144 26.32 38.36 17.68
C SER A 144 26.45 37.59 19.00
N LYS A 145 26.02 36.31 19.05
CA LYS A 145 26.14 35.42 20.21
C LYS A 145 27.58 34.98 20.52
N ARG A 146 28.56 35.38 19.70
CA ARG A 146 29.97 35.04 19.93
C ARG A 146 30.51 35.69 21.19
N LYS A 147 31.55 35.10 21.78
CA LYS A 147 32.27 35.69 22.91
C LYS A 147 32.98 36.99 22.50
N THR A 148 33.08 37.92 23.44
CA THR A 148 33.85 39.16 23.27
C THR A 148 35.32 38.84 22.96
N GLY A 149 35.89 39.50 21.95
CA GLY A 149 37.25 39.25 21.48
C GLY A 149 37.40 38.18 20.38
N VAL A 150 36.35 37.44 20.05
CA VAL A 150 36.36 36.50 18.91
C VAL A 150 36.21 37.27 17.60
N LYS A 151 37.18 37.11 16.69
CA LYS A 151 37.17 37.76 15.36
C LYS A 151 36.18 37.05 14.44
N THR A 152 35.29 37.77 13.79
CA THR A 152 34.38 37.21 12.77
C THR A 152 34.72 37.79 11.41
N THR A 153 34.94 36.92 10.43
CA THR A 153 35.18 37.28 9.03
C THR A 153 34.10 36.64 8.17
N ILE A 154 33.54 37.42 7.26
CA ILE A 154 32.42 37.02 6.42
C ILE A 154 32.86 37.14 4.96
N TYR A 155 32.75 36.04 4.21
CA TYR A 155 32.91 36.00 2.77
C TYR A 155 31.55 35.72 2.15
N THR A 156 31.06 36.69 1.37
CA THR A 156 29.89 36.53 0.53
C THR A 156 30.27 36.83 -0.91
N GLN A 157 29.66 36.10 -1.83
CA GLN A 157 29.75 36.37 -3.27
C GLN A 157 28.77 37.50 -3.65
#